data_AF-A0A933SXW1-F1
#
_entry.id   AF-A0A933SXW1-F1
#
_cell.length_a   1.000
_cell.length_b   1.000
_cell.length_c   1.000
_cell.angle_alpha   90.00
_cell.angle_beta   90.00
_cell.angle_gamma   90.00
#
_symmetry.space_group_name_H-M   'P 1'
#
loop_
_entity.id
_entity.type
_entity.pdbx_description
1 polymer ?
#
loop_
_entity_poly.entity_id
_entity_poly.type
_entity_poly.pdbx_seq_one_letter_code
_entity_poly.pdbx_strand_id
1 'polypeptide(L)'
;MLKKIKDKVLAGRRLSEDDALELFETDDIFFLGDLASYIAEKKNGRKAYFIRNRHINPTNICVNRCRFCAFSRSKGEDGAFELTIDEIIKKLQTPFFTRHSFREVHIVGGLHPDWPFEYYLEMLSTIKRNFPEIRIKAFTAVEI
;
A
#
# COMPACT_ATOMS: atom_id res chain seq x y z
N MET A 1 3.15 -16.88 -31.04
CA MET A 1 3.84 -15.63 -30.66
C MET A 1 4.42 -15.71 -29.24
N LEU A 2 3.67 -16.28 -28.29
CA LEU A 2 4.13 -16.60 -26.92
C LEU A 2 5.53 -17.23 -26.80
N LYS A 3 5.92 -18.14 -27.72
CA LYS A 3 7.28 -18.71 -27.74
C LYS A 3 8.38 -17.64 -27.85
N LYS A 4 8.20 -16.61 -28.68
CA LYS A 4 9.15 -15.49 -28.81
C LYS A 4 9.22 -14.67 -27.53
N ILE A 5 8.10 -14.51 -26.83
CA ILE A 5 8.03 -13.83 -25.53
C ILE A 5 8.79 -14.62 -24.48
N LYS A 6 8.60 -15.95 -24.42
CA LYS A 6 9.37 -16.85 -23.55
C LYS A 6 10.87 -16.69 -23.80
N ASP A 7 11.32 -16.68 -25.05
CA ASP A 7 12.73 -16.51 -25.40
C ASP A 7 13.29 -15.15 -24.96
N LYS A 8 12.50 -14.08 -25.04
CA LYS A 8 12.87 -12.76 -24.49
C LYS A 8 13.05 -12.82 -22.97
N VAL A 9 12.10 -13.42 -22.25
CA VAL A 9 12.13 -13.54 -20.79
C VAL A 9 13.31 -14.39 -20.31
N LEU A 10 13.55 -15.55 -20.94
CA LEU A 10 14.68 -16.43 -20.60
C LEU A 10 16.02 -15.73 -20.84
N ALA A 11 16.10 -14.90 -21.89
CA ALA A 11 17.25 -14.05 -22.18
C ALA A 11 17.35 -12.80 -21.28
N GLY A 12 16.42 -12.59 -20.33
CA GLY A 12 16.40 -11.42 -19.45
C GLY A 12 16.12 -10.09 -20.16
N ARG A 13 15.52 -10.13 -21.35
CA ARG A 13 15.17 -8.93 -22.12
C ARG A 13 13.84 -8.35 -21.66
N ARG A 14 13.73 -7.02 -21.67
CA ARG A 14 12.48 -6.30 -21.39
C ARG A 14 11.46 -6.62 -22.48
N LEU A 15 10.23 -6.88 -22.07
CA LEU A 15 9.08 -7.07 -22.96
C LEU A 15 8.58 -5.71 -23.47
N SER A 16 8.12 -5.67 -24.72
CA SER A 16 7.46 -4.49 -25.29
C SER A 16 5.99 -4.40 -24.85
N GLU A 17 5.33 -3.28 -25.18
CA GLU A 17 3.89 -3.11 -24.96
C GLU A 17 3.08 -4.16 -25.74
N ASP A 18 3.43 -4.43 -27.00
CA ASP A 18 2.80 -5.50 -27.80
C ASP A 18 2.94 -6.89 -27.16
N ASP A 19 4.11 -7.19 -26.59
CA ASP A 19 4.31 -8.46 -25.86
C ASP A 19 3.38 -8.52 -24.63
N ALA A 20 3.17 -7.39 -23.95
CA ALA A 20 2.31 -7.32 -22.77
C ALA A 20 0.82 -7.48 -23.12
N LEU A 21 0.37 -6.87 -24.22
CA LEU A 21 -0.99 -7.04 -24.73
C LEU A 21 -1.26 -8.50 -25.11
N GLU A 22 -0.36 -9.14 -25.84
CA GLU A 22 -0.47 -10.57 -26.18
C GLU A 22 -0.54 -11.46 -24.92
N LEU A 23 0.26 -11.16 -23.89
CA LEU A 23 0.20 -11.87 -22.60
C LEU A 23 -1.08 -11.57 -21.81
N PHE A 24 -1.74 -10.44 -22.05
CA PHE A 24 -2.99 -10.09 -21.40
C PHE A 24 -4.19 -10.77 -22.06
N GLU A 25 -4.12 -10.98 -23.38
CA GLU A 25 -5.18 -11.60 -24.19
C GLU A 25 -5.11 -13.15 -24.22
N THR A 26 -4.05 -13.75 -23.70
CA THR A 26 -3.90 -15.21 -23.68
C THR A 26 -4.71 -15.88 -22.57
N ASP A 27 -5.38 -16.98 -22.92
CA ASP A 27 -6.07 -17.86 -21.95
C ASP A 27 -5.15 -18.96 -21.40
N ASP A 28 -3.90 -19.06 -21.88
CA ASP A 28 -2.93 -20.07 -21.42
C ASP A 28 -2.31 -19.68 -20.08
N ILE A 29 -3.07 -19.91 -19.01
CA ILE A 29 -2.66 -19.61 -17.63
C ILE A 29 -1.46 -20.43 -17.17
N PHE A 30 -1.24 -21.62 -17.72
CA PHE A 30 -0.09 -22.46 -17.38
C PHE A 30 1.19 -21.85 -17.95
N PHE A 31 1.16 -21.41 -19.21
CA PHE A 31 2.28 -20.69 -19.81
C PHE A 31 2.62 -19.41 -19.03
N LEU A 32 1.60 -18.62 -18.66
CA LEU A 32 1.78 -17.41 -17.85
C LEU A 32 2.38 -17.73 -16.48
N GLY A 33 1.81 -18.73 -15.79
CA GLY A 33 2.23 -19.17 -14.47
C GLY A 33 3.68 -19.67 -14.45
N ASP A 34 4.07 -20.48 -15.44
CA ASP A 34 5.43 -21.00 -15.57
C ASP A 34 6.45 -19.87 -15.79
N LEU A 35 6.12 -18.92 -16.67
CA LEU A 35 7.02 -17.81 -17.00
C LEU A 35 7.17 -16.82 -15.84
N ALA A 36 6.06 -16.52 -15.17
CA ALA A 36 6.04 -15.68 -13.97
C ALA A 36 6.79 -16.35 -12.82
N SER A 37 6.57 -17.66 -12.60
CA SER A 37 7.26 -18.45 -11.57
C SER A 37 8.77 -18.48 -11.81
N TYR A 38 9.20 -18.73 -13.06
CA TYR A 38 10.63 -18.70 -13.42
C TYR A 38 11.29 -17.36 -13.05
N ILE A 39 10.65 -16.22 -13.39
CA ILE A 39 11.20 -14.90 -13.05
C ILE A 39 11.13 -14.61 -11.55
N ALA A 40 10.05 -15.00 -10.88
CA ALA A 40 9.90 -14.84 -9.44
C ALA A 40 10.98 -15.61 -8.67
N GLU A 41 11.22 -16.88 -9.02
CA GLU A 41 12.27 -17.71 -8.42
C GLU A 41 13.68 -17.20 -8.77
N LYS A 42 13.90 -16.73 -10.01
CA LYS A 42 15.20 -16.13 -10.38
C LYS A 42 15.53 -14.89 -9.54
N LYS A 43 14.53 -14.07 -9.21
CA LYS A 43 14.71 -12.82 -8.45
C LYS A 43 14.73 -13.05 -6.94
N ASN A 44 13.86 -13.92 -6.44
CA ASN A 44 13.57 -14.05 -5.02
C ASN A 44 13.98 -15.40 -4.43
N GLY A 45 14.40 -16.36 -5.26
CA GLY A 45 14.51 -17.76 -4.88
C GLY A 45 13.16 -18.32 -4.44
N ARG A 46 13.18 -19.27 -3.49
CA ARG A 46 11.98 -19.84 -2.86
C ARG A 46 11.54 -19.06 -1.60
N LYS A 47 11.78 -17.75 -1.55
CA LYS A 47 11.46 -16.90 -0.40
C LYS A 47 10.14 -16.16 -0.62
N ALA A 48 9.29 -16.20 0.39
CA ALA A 48 8.14 -15.31 0.51
C ALA A 48 8.44 -14.28 1.62
N TYR A 49 8.34 -12.99 1.29
CA TYR A 49 8.62 -11.90 2.23
C TYR A 49 7.32 -11.39 2.85
N PHE A 50 7.36 -11.09 4.13
CA PHE A 50 6.24 -10.47 4.84
C PHE A 50 6.77 -9.44 5.84
N ILE A 51 5.91 -8.48 6.17
CA ILE A 51 6.13 -7.52 7.25
C ILE A 51 4.92 -7.50 8.14
N ARG A 52 5.16 -7.39 9.45
CA ARG A 52 4.09 -7.10 10.40
C ARG A 52 3.99 -5.59 10.59
N ASN A 53 3.00 -5.01 9.92
CA ASN A 53 2.69 -3.59 9.99
C ASN A 53 1.42 -3.34 10.83
N ARG A 54 1.20 -2.07 11.17
CA ARG A 54 -0.05 -1.57 11.74
C ARG A 54 -0.63 -0.55 10.78
N HIS A 55 -1.83 -0.83 10.29
CA HIS A 55 -2.54 0.07 9.39
C HIS A 55 -3.32 1.12 10.18
N ILE A 56 -3.21 2.39 9.79
CA ILE A 56 -3.97 3.51 10.35
C ILE A 56 -4.64 4.25 9.21
N ASN A 57 -5.95 4.45 9.34
CA ASN A 57 -6.70 5.38 8.50
C ASN A 57 -7.07 6.59 9.35
N PRO A 58 -6.40 7.75 9.17
CA PRO A 58 -6.68 8.93 9.99
C PRO A 58 -8.10 9.46 9.80
N THR A 59 -8.64 9.36 8.59
CA THR A 59 -10.00 9.79 8.26
C THR A 59 -10.51 9.03 7.04
N ASN A 60 -11.83 8.91 6.91
CA ASN A 60 -12.49 8.50 5.67
C ASN A 60 -13.19 9.66 4.94
N ILE A 61 -13.11 10.88 5.48
CA ILE A 61 -13.61 12.09 4.85
C ILE A 61 -12.72 12.39 3.63
N CYS A 62 -13.33 12.46 2.45
CA CYS A 62 -12.56 12.54 1.22
C CYS A 62 -13.26 13.35 0.12
N VAL A 63 -12.58 14.37 -0.40
CA VAL A 63 -13.09 15.22 -1.50
C VAL A 63 -13.16 14.50 -2.85
N ASN A 64 -12.36 13.45 -3.07
CA ASN A 64 -12.21 12.85 -4.41
C ASN A 64 -13.39 11.95 -4.85
N ARG A 65 -14.09 11.32 -3.89
CA ARG A 65 -15.29 10.49 -4.14
C ARG A 65 -15.13 9.49 -5.30
N CYS A 66 -14.03 8.73 -5.31
CA CYS A 66 -13.76 7.75 -6.37
C CYS A 66 -14.91 6.74 -6.51
N ARG A 67 -15.36 6.48 -7.74
CA ARG A 67 -16.54 5.63 -8.04
C ARG A 67 -16.47 4.21 -7.47
N PHE A 68 -15.27 3.67 -7.32
CA PHE A 68 -15.02 2.32 -6.80
C PHE A 68 -14.67 2.31 -5.30
N CYS A 69 -14.58 3.46 -4.65
CA CYS A 69 -14.12 3.56 -3.27
C CYS A 69 -15.30 3.55 -2.28
N ALA A 70 -15.54 2.39 -1.66
CA ALA A 70 -16.53 2.25 -0.60
C ALA A 70 -16.13 2.96 0.72
N PHE A 71 -14.86 3.36 0.85
CA PHE A 71 -14.33 3.98 2.07
C PHE A 71 -14.73 5.46 2.19
N SER A 72 -14.79 6.19 1.06
CA SER A 72 -14.99 7.65 1.10
C SER A 72 -16.33 8.06 1.71
N ARG A 73 -16.30 9.10 2.53
CA ARG A 73 -17.47 9.78 3.10
C ARG A 73 -17.33 11.29 2.93
N SER A 74 -18.45 11.99 2.83
CA SER A 74 -18.51 13.44 2.93
C SER A 74 -18.51 13.85 4.41
N LYS A 75 -18.04 15.06 4.71
CA LYS A 75 -18.10 15.58 6.07
C LYS A 75 -19.57 15.63 6.55
N GLY A 76 -19.86 14.99 7.68
CA GLY A 76 -21.22 14.85 8.22
C GLY A 76 -22.07 13.72 7.62
N GLU A 77 -21.55 12.96 6.64
CA GLU A 77 -22.21 11.73 6.17
C GLU A 77 -22.17 10.65 7.27
N ASP A 78 -23.17 9.76 7.28
CA ASP A 78 -23.18 8.64 8.22
C ASP A 78 -21.91 7.78 8.07
N GLY A 79 -21.31 7.45 9.22
CA GLY A 79 -20.03 6.75 9.29
C GLY A 79 -18.80 7.56 8.88
N ALA A 80 -18.92 8.87 8.64
CA ALA A 80 -17.75 9.75 8.52
C ALA A 80 -16.99 9.85 9.85
N PHE A 81 -15.66 9.80 9.79
CA PHE A 81 -14.81 9.97 10.97
C PHE A 81 -13.51 10.69 10.63
N GLU A 82 -12.98 11.40 11.63
CA GLU A 82 -11.64 11.97 11.65
C GLU A 82 -11.02 11.65 13.02
N LEU A 83 -9.87 10.99 13.02
CA LEU A 83 -9.14 10.66 14.23
C LEU A 83 -8.25 11.84 14.60
N THR A 84 -8.22 12.17 15.88
CA THR A 84 -7.19 13.04 16.45
C THR A 84 -5.83 12.32 16.46
N ILE A 85 -4.73 13.09 16.51
CA ILE A 85 -3.39 12.52 16.63
C ILE A 85 -3.27 11.68 17.91
N ASP A 86 -3.88 12.11 19.02
CA ASP A 86 -3.90 11.35 20.28
C ASP A 86 -4.63 10.00 20.14
N GLU A 87 -5.74 9.94 19.42
CA GLU A 87 -6.43 8.69 19.12
C GLU A 87 -5.59 7.76 18.23
N ILE A 88 -4.85 8.33 17.27
CA ILE A 88 -3.89 7.57 16.45
C ILE A 88 -2.81 6.96 17.35
N ILE A 89 -2.21 7.74 18.26
CA ILE A 89 -1.21 7.25 19.20
C ILE A 89 -1.79 6.17 20.09
N LYS A 90 -2.99 6.37 20.65
CA LYS A 90 -3.68 5.36 21.47
C LYS A 90 -3.96 4.06 20.69
N LYS A 91 -4.34 4.15 19.41
CA LYS A 91 -4.53 2.97 18.54
C LYS A 91 -3.24 2.20 18.25
N LEU A 92 -2.10 2.91 18.23
CA LEU A 92 -0.77 2.32 18.10
C LEU A 92 -0.27 1.72 19.42
N GLN A 93 -0.62 2.34 20.56
CA GLN A 93 -0.39 1.85 21.92
C GLN A 93 -1.38 0.72 22.26
N THR A 94 -1.21 -0.47 21.69
CA THR A 94 -2.01 -1.64 22.10
C THR A 94 -1.61 -2.07 23.52
N PRO A 95 -2.50 -2.66 24.36
CA PRO A 95 -2.15 -3.13 25.70
C PRO A 95 -1.00 -4.15 25.75
N PHE A 96 -0.77 -4.85 24.63
CA PHE A 96 0.33 -5.80 24.43
C PHE A 96 1.44 -5.23 23.54
N PHE A 97 1.56 -3.89 23.47
CA PHE A 97 2.60 -3.25 22.68
C PHE A 97 3.97 -3.49 23.33
N THR A 98 4.71 -4.43 22.77
CA THR A 98 6.13 -4.63 23.04
C THR A 98 6.92 -4.01 21.87
N ARG A 99 8.23 -3.79 22.06
CA ARG A 99 9.14 -3.43 20.96
C ARG A 99 9.13 -4.44 19.79
N HIS A 100 8.46 -5.58 19.97
CA HIS A 100 8.25 -6.62 18.97
C HIS A 100 6.77 -6.80 18.60
N SER A 101 5.92 -5.76 18.56
CA SER A 101 4.52 -5.89 18.13
C SER A 101 4.28 -5.55 16.65
N PHE A 102 5.02 -4.62 16.06
CA PHE A 102 5.06 -4.36 14.62
C PHE A 102 6.33 -3.54 14.29
N ARG A 103 6.76 -3.56 13.01
CA ARG A 103 7.97 -2.83 12.56
C ARG A 103 7.67 -1.60 11.71
N GLU A 104 6.43 -1.46 11.26
CA GLU A 104 5.99 -0.41 10.35
C GLU A 104 4.57 0.06 10.74
N VAL A 105 4.34 1.37 10.69
CA VAL A 105 2.99 1.94 10.58
C VAL A 105 2.75 2.31 9.12
N HIS A 106 1.63 1.85 8.57
CA HIS A 106 1.18 2.22 7.23
C HIS A 106 -0.01 3.15 7.36
N ILE A 107 0.11 4.38 6.85
CA ILE A 107 -0.90 5.43 6.96
C ILE A 107 -1.40 5.79 5.57
N VAL A 108 -2.69 5.61 5.35
CA VAL A 108 -3.44 6.05 4.15
C VAL A 108 -4.83 6.48 4.61
N GLY A 109 -5.47 7.42 3.94
CA GLY A 109 -6.78 7.93 4.36
C GLY A 109 -7.57 8.57 3.24
N GLY A 110 -8.65 9.25 3.65
CA GLY A 110 -9.35 10.18 2.79
C GLY A 110 -8.56 11.48 2.61
N LEU A 111 -8.86 12.19 1.52
CA LEU A 111 -8.34 13.53 1.26
C LEU A 111 -9.19 14.54 2.02
N HIS A 112 -8.76 14.85 3.24
CA HIS A 112 -9.51 15.73 4.12
C HIS A 112 -9.54 17.17 3.55
N PRO A 113 -10.70 17.80 3.37
CA PRO A 113 -10.79 19.14 2.78
C PRO A 113 -10.16 20.25 3.62
N ASP A 114 -10.17 20.06 4.95
CA ASP A 114 -9.83 21.13 5.90
C ASP A 114 -8.47 20.92 6.60
N TRP A 115 -7.77 19.81 6.37
CA TRP A 115 -6.50 19.55 7.06
C TRP A 115 -5.36 20.29 6.34
N PRO A 116 -4.63 21.18 7.03
CA PRO A 116 -3.48 21.84 6.45
C PRO A 116 -2.29 20.86 6.41
N PHE A 117 -1.28 21.15 5.59
CA PHE A 117 -0.09 20.32 5.45
C PHE A 117 0.62 20.07 6.80
N GLU A 118 0.63 21.07 7.67
CA GLU A 118 1.21 21.05 9.00
C GLU A 118 0.62 19.94 9.89
N TYR A 119 -0.68 19.63 9.73
CA TYR A 119 -1.33 18.56 10.48
C TYR A 119 -0.69 17.19 10.19
N TYR A 120 -0.34 16.94 8.93
CA TYR A 120 0.33 15.71 8.53
C TYR A 120 1.76 15.65 9.10
N LEU A 121 2.50 16.77 9.10
CA LEU A 121 3.82 16.84 9.73
C LEU A 121 3.75 16.59 11.24
N GLU A 122 2.74 17.15 11.92
CA GLU A 122 2.52 16.94 13.34
C GLU A 122 2.17 15.48 13.65
N MET A 123 1.32 14.86 12.83
CA MET A 123 0.99 13.44 12.95
C MET A 123 2.24 12.56 12.82
N LEU A 124 3.03 12.73 11.75
CA LEU A 124 4.22 11.93 11.50
C LEU A 124 5.28 12.11 12.59
N SER A 125 5.54 13.36 13.00
CA SER A 125 6.52 13.67 14.05
C SER A 125 6.07 13.14 15.41
N THR A 126 4.78 13.21 15.75
CA THR A 126 4.24 12.68 17.01
C THR A 126 4.29 11.16 17.05
N ILE A 127 3.98 10.48 15.95
CA ILE A 127 4.17 9.02 15.84
C ILE A 127 5.65 8.69 16.04
N LYS A 128 6.57 9.40 15.37
CA LYS A 128 8.00 9.10 15.46
C LYS A 128 8.57 9.35 16.86
N ARG A 129 8.11 10.38 17.55
CA ARG A 129 8.49 10.71 18.94
C ARG A 129 8.03 9.64 19.93
N ASN A 130 6.81 9.12 19.77
CA ASN A 130 6.29 8.04 20.62
C ASN A 130 6.89 6.67 20.27
N PHE A 131 7.25 6.45 19.00
CA PHE A 131 7.69 5.17 18.46
C PHE A 131 8.97 5.31 17.60
N PRO A 132 10.11 5.68 18.19
CA PRO A 132 11.32 6.04 17.43
C PRO A 132 11.88 4.89 16.57
N GLU A 133 11.66 3.64 16.98
CA GLU A 133 12.15 2.46 16.25
C GLU A 133 11.26 2.05 15.06
N ILE A 134 10.02 2.56 15.00
CA ILE A 134 9.07 2.13 13.97
C ILE A 134 9.29 2.92 12.67
N ARG A 135 9.21 2.21 11.54
CA ARG A 135 9.20 2.82 10.20
C ARG A 135 7.81 3.40 9.94
N ILE A 136 7.75 4.58 9.34
CA ILE A 136 6.50 5.17 8.88
C ILE A 136 6.45 5.04 7.36
N LYS A 137 5.38 4.40 6.87
CA LYS A 137 5.04 4.31 5.46
C LYS A 137 3.75 5.11 5.25
N ALA A 138 3.89 6.32 4.72
CA ALA A 138 2.83 7.29 4.48
C ALA A 138 3.34 8.23 3.38
N PHE A 139 2.55 8.80 2.48
CA PHE A 139 1.15 8.57 2.11
C PHE A 139 1.11 8.04 0.66
N THR A 140 -0.05 8.06 0.00
CA THR A 140 -0.10 7.92 -1.47
C THR A 140 0.14 9.25 -2.17
N ALA A 141 0.41 9.22 -3.47
CA ALA A 141 0.57 10.41 -4.30
C ALA A 141 -0.70 11.27 -4.43
N VAL A 142 -1.86 10.77 -3.99
CA VAL A 142 -3.13 11.50 -4.05
C VAL A 142 -3.33 12.33 -2.77
N GLU A 143 -2.62 12.00 -1.68
CA GLU A 143 -2.75 12.65 -0.37
C GLU A 143 -1.75 13.78 -0.13
N ILE A 144 -0.77 13.99 -1.02
CA ILE A 144 0.30 15.00 -0.92
C ILE A 144 0.31 15.87 -2.18
#